data_AF-A0A7W0RVZ0-F1
#
_entry.id   AF-A0A7W0RVZ0-F1
#
_cell.length_a   1.000
_cell.length_b   1.000
_cell.length_c   1.000
_cell.angle_alpha   90.00
_cell.angle_beta   90.00
_cell.angle_gamma   90.00
#
_symmetry.space_group_name_H-M   'P 1'
#
loop_
_entity.id
_entity.type
_entity.pdbx_description
1 polymer ?
#
loop_
_entity_poly.entity_id
_entity_poly.type
_entity_poly.pdbx_seq_one_letter_code
_entity_poly.pdbx_strand_id
1 'polypeptide(L)'
;DAEEDKEAVPALAPVLHFADQRGGLVADYRHGAGRIVVLSDPFVVANNGLSRADNLQLALNLLGGNPDALIAFDEYHQGRGATHNQLAAYFAGTPVLAACGQLALLALAVVWSRGRRFARPLPAPGVDRRSQLEFVASMAELQQRARSYDLAIENVYTRTRRALARYGGTDHNVARATIAERVAARSGLDQAQIEGLMRHCEDAINGQPLAAREALALVARLRELERTLGIRMRAREIKQAGAS
;
A
#
# COMPACT_ATOMS: atom_id res chain seq x y z
N ASP A 1 23.71 69.37 32.47
CA ASP A 1 24.95 69.90 31.88
C ASP A 1 25.97 70.18 32.97
N ALA A 2 26.91 69.26 33.10
CA ALA A 2 28.16 69.45 33.83
C ALA A 2 29.22 68.69 33.00
N GLU A 3 29.91 69.43 32.14
CA GLU A 3 31.06 68.95 31.37
C GLU A 3 32.23 68.72 32.34
N GLU A 4 32.67 67.46 32.46
CA GLU A 4 33.94 67.10 33.08
C GLU A 4 35.08 67.42 32.10
N ASP A 5 35.83 68.47 32.43
CA ASP A 5 37.09 68.84 31.81
C ASP A 5 38.13 67.72 32.04
N LYS A 6 38.41 66.92 31.00
CA LYS A 6 39.47 65.91 31.04
C LYS A 6 40.81 66.57 30.73
N GLU A 7 41.56 66.88 31.79
CA GLU A 7 42.99 67.20 31.74
C GLU A 7 43.74 66.19 30.85
N ALA A 8 44.23 66.65 29.70
CA ALA A 8 45.01 65.86 28.77
C ALA A 8 46.41 65.62 29.35
N VAL A 9 46.63 64.40 29.85
CA VAL A 9 47.96 63.92 30.23
C VAL A 9 48.87 63.97 29.00
N PRO A 10 50.07 64.59 29.07
CA PRO A 10 50.95 64.68 27.91
C PRO A 10 51.35 63.28 27.47
N ALA A 11 50.95 62.90 26.26
CA ALA A 11 51.31 61.63 25.67
C ALA A 11 52.84 61.56 25.50
N LEU A 12 53.50 60.72 26.30
CA LEU A 12 54.88 60.35 26.03
C LEU A 12 54.93 59.72 24.63
N ALA A 13 55.87 60.19 23.80
CA ALA A 13 56.03 59.71 22.44
C ALA A 13 56.19 58.17 22.40
N PRO A 14 55.58 57.48 21.42
CA PRO A 14 55.69 56.03 21.31
C PRO A 14 57.14 55.61 21.08
N VAL A 15 57.61 54.66 21.88
CA VAL A 15 58.95 54.07 21.72
C VAL A 15 58.82 52.86 20.80
N LEU A 16 59.60 52.88 19.72
CA LEU A 16 59.60 51.84 18.71
C LEU A 16 60.72 50.83 19.00
N HIS A 17 60.35 49.60 19.33
CA HIS A 17 61.32 48.55 19.71
C HIS A 17 61.88 47.81 18.50
N PHE A 18 61.03 47.56 17.50
CA PHE A 18 61.42 46.87 16.27
C PHE A 18 60.81 47.59 15.07
N ALA A 19 61.63 47.90 14.07
CA ALA A 19 61.23 48.58 12.85
C ALA A 19 61.93 47.95 11.66
N ASP A 20 61.22 47.83 10.54
CA ASP A 20 61.78 47.49 9.23
C ASP A 20 61.54 48.67 8.27
N GLN A 21 62.07 48.58 7.04
CA GLN A 21 61.91 49.57 5.97
C GLN A 21 60.44 49.88 5.62
N ARG A 22 59.49 49.05 6.08
CA ARG A 22 58.04 49.19 5.87
C ARG A 22 57.29 49.78 7.08
N GLY A 23 57.95 50.01 8.21
CA GLY A 23 57.35 50.57 9.42
C GLY A 23 57.71 49.81 10.70
N GLY A 24 57.14 50.27 11.81
CA GLY A 24 57.33 49.71 13.14
C GLY A 24 56.54 48.42 13.38
N LEU A 25 57.21 47.35 13.82
CA LEU A 25 56.61 46.06 14.19
C LEU A 25 56.01 46.07 15.60
N VAL A 26 56.72 46.70 16.54
CA VAL A 26 56.33 46.78 17.96
C VAL A 26 56.54 48.20 18.47
N ALA A 27 55.47 48.86 18.90
CA ALA A 27 55.52 50.15 19.56
C ALA A 27 54.93 50.04 20.96
N ASP A 28 55.54 50.67 21.96
CA ASP A 28 54.93 50.84 23.27
C ASP A 28 54.82 52.31 23.66
N TYR A 29 53.77 52.64 24.40
CA TYR A 29 53.60 53.95 25.00
C TYR A 29 52.87 53.82 26.33
N ARG A 30 53.15 54.76 27.24
CA ARG A 30 52.46 54.81 28.53
C ARG A 30 51.16 55.60 28.39
N HIS A 31 50.09 55.06 28.94
CA HIS A 31 48.80 55.72 28.99
C HIS A 31 48.18 55.50 30.38
N GLY A 32 47.98 56.60 31.12
CA GLY A 32 47.57 56.53 32.52
C GLY A 32 48.57 55.74 33.38
N ALA A 33 48.07 54.82 34.20
CA ALA A 33 48.87 53.93 35.04
C ALA A 33 49.40 52.68 34.30
N GLY A 34 49.06 52.51 33.02
CA GLY A 34 49.36 51.32 32.24
C GLY A 34 50.32 51.57 31.06
N ARG A 35 50.74 50.47 30.44
CA ARG A 35 51.48 50.47 29.17
C ARG A 35 50.61 49.85 28.09
N ILE A 36 50.51 50.54 26.96
CA ILE A 36 49.89 50.02 25.75
C ILE A 36 51.01 49.56 24.83
N VAL A 37 50.91 48.33 24.35
CA VAL A 37 51.79 47.76 23.33
C VAL A 37 50.97 47.54 22.08
N VAL A 38 51.44 48.08 20.97
CA VAL A 38 50.82 47.92 19.65
C VAL A 38 51.74 47.05 18.79
N LEU A 39 51.17 45.95 18.30
CA LEU A 39 51.81 45.05 17.35
C LEU A 39 51.19 45.28 15.97
N SER A 40 52.01 45.53 14.97
CA SER A 40 51.52 45.70 13.59
C SER A 40 51.24 44.36 12.90
N ASP A 41 51.91 43.29 13.32
CA ASP A 41 51.71 41.93 12.79
C ASP A 41 51.12 41.00 13.86
N PRO A 42 49.84 40.61 13.74
CA PRO A 42 49.20 39.70 14.68
C PRO A 42 49.74 38.27 14.58
N PHE A 43 50.45 37.90 13.49
CA PHE A 43 50.97 36.55 13.30
C PHE A 43 51.97 36.14 14.38
N VAL A 44 52.75 37.09 14.92
CA VAL A 44 53.77 36.85 15.96
C VAL A 44 53.18 36.21 17.22
N VAL A 45 51.93 36.55 17.57
CA VAL A 45 51.23 36.04 18.77
C VAL A 45 50.15 35.01 18.44
N ALA A 46 50.00 34.61 17.18
CA ALA A 46 49.07 33.56 16.79
C ALA A 46 49.61 32.17 17.14
N ASN A 47 48.73 31.18 17.38
CA ASN A 47 49.13 29.81 17.74
C ASN A 47 50.20 29.19 16.82
N ASN A 48 50.08 29.42 15.51
CA ASN A 48 51.04 28.92 14.52
C ASN A 48 52.32 29.77 14.42
N GLY A 49 52.29 31.00 14.93
CA GLY A 49 53.43 31.92 14.95
C GLY A 49 54.26 31.81 16.22
N LEU A 50 53.65 31.48 17.37
CA LEU A 50 54.34 31.30 18.66
C LEU A 50 55.43 30.23 18.61
N SER A 51 55.23 29.16 17.84
CA SER A 51 56.20 28.06 17.68
C SER A 51 57.35 28.38 16.71
N ARG A 52 57.33 29.55 16.06
CA ARG A 52 58.37 29.95 15.10
C ARG A 52 59.39 30.88 15.75
N ALA A 53 60.67 30.53 15.59
CA ALA A 53 61.80 31.34 16.04
C ALA A 53 61.61 31.80 17.51
N ASP A 54 61.94 33.06 17.80
CA ASP A 54 61.90 33.62 19.15
C ASP A 54 60.59 34.37 19.45
N ASN A 55 59.52 34.10 18.69
CA ASN A 55 58.22 34.76 18.86
C ASN A 55 57.59 34.51 20.24
N LEU A 56 57.77 33.30 20.79
CA LEU A 56 57.31 32.98 22.15
C LEU A 56 58.03 33.85 23.20
N GLN A 57 59.35 34.03 23.05
CA GLN A 57 60.12 34.85 23.98
C GLN A 57 59.72 36.32 23.88
N LEU A 58 59.49 36.82 22.66
CA LEU A 58 58.93 38.15 22.44
C LEU A 58 57.56 38.31 23.12
N ALA A 59 56.64 37.37 22.92
CA ALA A 59 55.31 37.42 23.54
C ALA A 59 55.37 37.45 25.08
N LEU A 60 56.23 36.64 25.68
CA LEU A 60 56.44 36.63 27.14
C LEU A 60 57.02 37.95 27.66
N ASN A 61 57.94 38.56 26.92
CA ASN A 61 58.51 39.86 27.26
C ASN A 61 57.46 40.98 27.19
N LEU A 62 56.52 40.92 26.23
CA LEU A 62 55.42 41.89 26.14
C LEU A 62 54.46 41.81 27.32
N LEU A 63 54.19 40.59 27.80
CA LEU A 63 53.35 40.32 28.98
C LEU A 63 54.05 40.68 30.31
N GLY A 64 55.31 41.13 30.27
CA GLY A 64 56.04 41.59 31.46
C GLY A 64 56.64 40.47 32.31
N GLY A 65 56.72 39.24 31.78
CA GLY A 65 57.47 38.14 32.38
C GLY A 65 56.96 37.62 33.73
N ASN A 66 55.78 38.06 34.19
CA ASN A 66 55.19 37.59 35.44
C ASN A 66 54.18 36.45 35.15
N PRO A 67 54.47 35.20 35.56
CA PRO A 67 53.58 34.07 35.31
C PRO A 67 52.24 34.18 36.03
N ASP A 68 52.19 34.93 37.14
CA ASP A 68 51.01 35.04 38.01
C ASP A 68 50.16 36.31 37.71
N ALA A 69 50.49 37.04 36.65
CA ALA A 69 49.71 38.20 36.24
C ALA A 69 48.33 37.77 35.69
N LEU A 70 47.27 38.46 36.12
CA LEU A 70 45.95 38.27 35.55
C LEU A 70 45.94 38.77 34.09
N ILE A 71 45.76 37.85 33.15
CA ILE A 71 45.63 38.16 31.72
C ILE A 71 44.15 38.20 31.37
N ALA A 72 43.67 39.37 30.97
CA ALA A 72 42.32 39.55 30.43
C ALA A 72 42.40 39.71 28.91
N PHE A 73 41.55 38.99 28.17
CA PHE A 73 41.40 39.14 26.73
C PHE A 73 40.11 39.90 26.44
N ASP A 74 40.23 41.03 25.74
CA ASP A 74 39.08 41.77 25.24
C ASP A 74 38.94 41.54 23.73
N GLU A 75 38.07 40.59 23.37
CA GLU A 75 37.71 40.30 21.98
C GLU A 75 36.39 40.98 21.56
N TYR A 76 35.81 41.83 22.43
CA TYR A 76 34.47 42.38 22.27
C TYR A 76 34.32 43.17 20.95
N HIS A 77 35.36 43.87 20.55
CA HIS A 77 35.37 44.66 19.31
C HIS A 77 35.77 43.87 18.05
N GLN A 78 36.25 42.62 18.18
CA GLN A 78 36.66 41.78 17.04
C GLN A 78 35.55 40.82 16.55
N GLY A 79 34.32 40.96 17.05
CA GLY A 79 33.16 40.19 16.56
C GLY A 79 33.11 38.72 17.01
N ARG A 80 34.00 38.31 17.93
CA ARG A 80 34.01 36.95 18.51
C ARG A 80 33.29 36.82 19.86
N GLY A 81 32.67 37.91 20.35
CA GLY A 81 31.94 37.93 21.63
C GLY A 81 30.58 37.22 21.67
N ALA A 82 30.18 36.49 20.63
CA ALA A 82 28.92 35.75 20.63
C ALA A 82 29.06 34.38 19.97
N THR A 83 29.27 33.36 20.79
CA THR A 83 29.02 31.94 20.47
C THR A 83 27.51 31.64 20.30
N HIS A 84 26.71 32.64 19.92
CA HIS A 84 25.32 32.48 19.53
C HIS A 84 25.21 32.84 18.05
N ASN A 85 25.09 31.80 17.22
CA ASN A 85 24.64 31.81 15.83
C ASN A 85 24.52 33.22 15.22
N GLN A 86 25.63 33.75 14.70
CA GLN A 86 25.65 35.06 14.01
C GLN A 86 24.59 35.13 12.89
N LEU A 87 24.25 33.98 12.29
CA LEU A 87 23.12 33.84 11.38
C LEU A 87 21.76 34.14 12.05
N ALA A 88 21.51 33.59 13.23
CA ALA A 88 20.26 33.83 13.97
C ALA A 88 20.15 35.29 14.44
N ALA A 89 21.26 35.92 14.84
CA ALA A 89 21.29 37.34 15.24
C ALA A 89 21.09 38.27 14.03
N TYR A 90 21.68 37.95 12.87
CA TYR A 90 21.48 38.69 11.62
C TYR A 90 20.01 38.65 11.14
N PHE A 91 19.34 37.50 11.33
CA PHE A 91 17.92 37.35 10.97
C PHE A 91 16.93 37.69 12.10
N ALA A 92 17.40 38.07 13.29
CA ALA A 92 16.51 38.46 14.40
C ALA A 92 15.78 39.80 14.14
N GLY A 93 16.33 40.66 13.27
CA GLY A 93 15.71 41.93 12.87
C GLY A 93 14.85 41.86 11.60
N THR A 94 14.90 40.75 10.84
CA THR A 94 14.15 40.59 9.59
C THR A 94 13.14 39.46 9.78
N PRO A 95 11.85 39.64 9.45
CA PRO A 95 10.81 38.61 9.68
C PRO A 95 10.97 37.35 8.78
N VAL A 96 12.17 37.08 8.25
CA VAL A 96 12.51 35.93 7.42
C VAL A 96 12.37 34.63 8.20
N LEU A 97 12.77 34.59 9.48
CA LEU A 97 12.58 33.40 10.31
C LEU A 97 11.09 33.11 10.55
N ALA A 98 10.29 34.15 10.79
CA ALA A 98 8.84 34.02 10.91
C ALA A 98 8.19 33.59 9.59
N ALA A 99 8.65 34.15 8.45
CA ALA A 99 8.18 33.77 7.11
C ALA A 99 8.55 32.32 6.75
N CYS A 100 9.76 31.87 7.08
CA CYS A 100 10.18 30.49 6.93
C CYS A 100 9.35 29.55 7.82
N GLY A 101 9.07 29.95 9.07
CA GLY A 101 8.18 29.23 9.96
C GLY A 101 6.77 29.11 9.39
N GLN A 102 6.21 30.21 8.86
CA GLN A 102 4.91 30.22 8.19
C GLN A 102 4.89 29.31 6.95
N LEU A 103 5.92 29.36 6.11
CA LEU A 103 6.06 28.49 4.93
C LEU A 103 6.17 27.01 5.33
N ALA A 104 6.93 26.69 6.37
CA ALA A 104 7.06 25.34 6.89
C ALA A 104 5.72 24.82 7.44
N LEU A 105 4.98 25.66 8.17
CA LEU A 105 3.66 25.33 8.70
C LEU A 105 2.63 25.13 7.57
N LEU A 106 2.69 25.96 6.53
CA LEU A 106 1.84 25.83 5.34
C LEU A 106 2.18 24.57 4.54
N ALA A 107 3.47 24.24 4.39
CA ALA A 107 3.93 22.98 3.79
C ALA A 107 3.45 21.77 4.60
N LEU A 108 3.55 21.81 5.93
CA LEU A 108 3.03 20.78 6.82
C LEU A 108 1.52 20.63 6.68
N ALA A 109 0.78 21.75 6.61
CA ALA A 109 -0.66 21.75 6.40
C ALA A 109 -1.05 21.15 5.04
N VAL A 110 -0.27 21.42 3.98
CA VAL A 110 -0.45 20.83 2.65
C VAL A 110 -0.16 19.34 2.67
N VAL A 111 0.93 18.91 3.30
CA VAL A 111 1.28 17.48 3.45
C VAL A 111 0.25 16.77 4.32
N TRP A 112 -0.27 17.40 5.38
CA TRP A 112 -1.33 16.85 6.21
C TRP A 112 -2.65 16.73 5.45
N SER A 113 -3.02 17.78 4.69
CA SER A 113 -4.23 17.82 3.87
C SER A 113 -4.19 16.80 2.72
N ARG A 114 -3.05 16.71 2.02
CA ARG A 114 -2.85 15.73 0.94
C ARG A 114 -2.55 14.33 1.44
N GLY A 115 -1.85 14.21 2.56
CA GLY A 115 -1.56 12.95 3.26
C GLY A 115 -2.81 12.30 3.83
N ARG A 116 -3.78 13.07 4.32
CA ARG A 116 -5.13 12.55 4.63
C ARG A 116 -5.89 12.04 3.41
N ARG A 117 -5.58 12.54 2.22
CA ARG A 117 -6.20 12.08 0.96
C ARG A 117 -5.49 10.88 0.31
N PHE A 118 -4.50 10.29 0.98
CA PHE A 118 -3.95 8.97 0.57
C PHE A 118 -4.82 7.78 0.98
N ALA A 119 -5.96 8.01 1.62
CA ALA A 119 -7.07 7.08 1.51
C ALA A 119 -7.94 7.54 0.33
N ARG A 120 -7.82 6.84 -0.80
CA ARG A 120 -8.92 6.75 -1.77
C ARG A 120 -10.19 6.54 -0.93
N PRO A 121 -11.28 7.31 -1.10
CA PRO A 121 -12.53 7.00 -0.41
C PRO A 121 -12.79 5.54 -0.71
N LEU A 122 -12.67 4.67 0.30
CA LEU A 122 -13.16 3.31 0.13
C LEU A 122 -14.63 3.55 -0.21
N PRO A 123 -15.09 3.15 -1.42
CA PRO A 123 -16.50 3.24 -1.73
C PRO A 123 -17.21 2.62 -0.53
N ALA A 124 -18.12 3.38 0.10
CA ALA A 124 -18.90 2.86 1.22
C ALA A 124 -19.35 1.46 0.79
N PRO A 125 -19.09 0.41 1.60
CA PRO A 125 -19.46 -0.95 1.22
C PRO A 125 -20.93 -0.88 0.87
N GLY A 126 -21.21 -0.86 -0.43
CA GLY A 126 -22.58 -0.85 -0.91
C GLY A 126 -23.16 -2.10 -0.30
N VAL A 127 -24.28 -1.97 0.41
CA VAL A 127 -25.02 -3.14 0.89
C VAL A 127 -25.03 -4.11 -0.26
N ASP A 128 -24.43 -5.28 -0.03
CA ASP A 128 -24.01 -6.24 -1.04
C ASP A 128 -25.24 -6.93 -1.65
N ARG A 129 -26.11 -6.12 -2.26
CA ARG A 129 -27.26 -6.57 -3.05
C ARG A 129 -26.77 -7.39 -4.23
N ARG A 130 -25.52 -7.21 -4.66
CA ARG A 130 -24.89 -8.09 -5.66
C ARG A 130 -24.65 -9.48 -5.10
N SER A 131 -24.08 -9.66 -3.90
CA SER A 131 -23.90 -10.98 -3.30
C SER A 131 -25.21 -11.75 -3.08
N GLN A 132 -26.27 -11.10 -2.60
CA GLN A 132 -27.58 -11.77 -2.46
C GLN A 132 -28.22 -12.10 -3.81
N LEU A 133 -28.16 -11.20 -4.81
CA LEU A 133 -28.71 -11.48 -6.13
C LEU A 133 -27.85 -12.47 -6.93
N GLU A 134 -26.53 -12.49 -6.77
CA GLU A 134 -25.63 -13.48 -7.37
C GLU A 134 -25.82 -14.85 -6.74
N PHE A 135 -26.02 -14.93 -5.41
CA PHE A 135 -26.39 -16.17 -4.74
C PHE A 135 -27.77 -16.67 -5.19
N VAL A 136 -28.78 -15.79 -5.26
CA VAL A 136 -30.12 -16.13 -5.77
C VAL A 136 -30.06 -16.50 -7.25
N ALA A 137 -29.27 -15.83 -8.07
CA ALA A 137 -29.09 -16.16 -9.49
C ALA A 137 -28.38 -17.51 -9.66
N SER A 138 -27.34 -17.78 -8.86
CA SER A 138 -26.64 -19.08 -8.87
C SER A 138 -27.57 -20.21 -8.41
N MET A 139 -28.37 -19.99 -7.38
CA MET A 139 -29.36 -20.96 -6.89
C MET A 139 -30.51 -21.15 -7.89
N ALA A 140 -30.98 -20.08 -8.52
CA ALA A 140 -32.01 -20.14 -9.56
C ALA A 140 -31.50 -20.89 -10.80
N GLU A 141 -30.24 -20.68 -11.21
CA GLU A 141 -29.63 -21.40 -12.31
C GLU A 141 -29.42 -22.89 -11.99
N LEU A 142 -29.00 -23.21 -10.76
CA LEU A 142 -28.90 -24.61 -10.30
C LEU A 142 -30.28 -25.29 -10.28
N GLN A 143 -31.32 -24.61 -9.77
CA GLN A 143 -32.69 -25.11 -9.76
C GLN A 143 -33.28 -25.24 -11.17
N GLN A 144 -33.02 -24.28 -12.06
CA GLN A 144 -33.46 -24.33 -13.44
C GLN A 144 -32.78 -25.48 -14.19
N ARG A 145 -31.49 -25.71 -13.95
CA ARG A 145 -30.76 -26.86 -14.49
C ARG A 145 -31.34 -28.17 -13.95
N ALA A 146 -31.54 -28.30 -12.63
CA ALA A 146 -32.16 -29.49 -12.02
C ALA A 146 -33.54 -29.78 -12.63
N ARG A 147 -34.42 -28.78 -12.69
CA ARG A 147 -35.76 -28.90 -13.28
C ARG A 147 -35.74 -29.26 -14.77
N SER A 148 -34.72 -28.80 -15.51
CA SER A 148 -34.57 -29.16 -16.93
C SER A 148 -34.22 -30.63 -17.13
N TYR A 149 -33.47 -31.24 -16.20
CA TYR A 149 -33.14 -32.67 -16.26
C TYR A 149 -34.37 -33.52 -15.91
N ASP A 150 -35.15 -33.14 -14.91
CA ASP A 150 -36.37 -33.87 -14.52
C ASP A 150 -37.37 -33.92 -15.69
N LEU A 151 -37.64 -32.77 -16.32
CA LEU A 151 -38.52 -32.68 -17.50
C LEU A 151 -37.98 -33.47 -18.70
N ALA A 152 -36.65 -33.49 -18.89
CA ALA A 152 -36.03 -34.24 -19.99
C ALA A 152 -36.16 -35.76 -19.77
N ILE A 153 -35.96 -36.26 -18.54
CA ILE A 153 -36.15 -37.67 -18.20
C ILE A 153 -37.61 -38.06 -18.35
N GLU A 154 -38.54 -37.24 -17.85
CA GLU A 154 -39.98 -37.51 -17.97
C GLU A 154 -40.41 -37.67 -19.44
N ASN A 155 -39.92 -36.78 -20.31
CA ASN A 155 -40.21 -36.83 -21.74
C ASN A 155 -39.64 -38.09 -22.40
N VAL A 156 -38.38 -38.41 -22.13
CA VAL A 156 -37.72 -39.60 -22.67
C VAL A 156 -38.38 -40.87 -22.15
N TYR A 157 -38.64 -40.98 -20.85
CA TYR A 157 -39.26 -42.16 -20.24
C TYR A 157 -40.69 -42.37 -20.73
N THR A 158 -41.53 -41.33 -20.76
CA THR A 158 -42.91 -41.44 -21.30
C THR A 158 -42.90 -41.96 -22.72
N ARG A 159 -41.93 -41.52 -23.53
CA ARG A 159 -41.75 -41.97 -24.91
C ARG A 159 -41.30 -43.43 -24.98
N THR A 160 -40.26 -43.80 -24.23
CA THR A 160 -39.74 -45.17 -24.19
C THR A 160 -40.78 -46.15 -23.63
N ARG A 161 -41.53 -45.77 -22.60
CA ARG A 161 -42.63 -46.57 -22.03
C ARG A 161 -43.71 -46.89 -23.06
N ARG A 162 -44.10 -45.92 -23.89
CA ARG A 162 -45.05 -46.17 -25.00
C ARG A 162 -44.47 -47.14 -26.03
N ALA A 163 -43.18 -47.03 -26.34
CA ALA A 163 -42.50 -47.92 -27.26
C ALA A 163 -42.41 -49.36 -26.72
N LEU A 164 -42.07 -49.52 -25.44
CA LEU A 164 -42.04 -50.79 -24.73
C LEU A 164 -43.43 -51.42 -24.63
N ALA A 165 -44.47 -50.65 -24.32
CA ALA A 165 -45.85 -51.12 -24.28
C ALA A 165 -46.31 -51.63 -25.65
N ARG A 166 -46.03 -50.88 -26.73
CA ARG A 166 -46.30 -51.34 -28.11
C ARG A 166 -45.55 -52.62 -28.46
N TYR A 167 -44.28 -52.72 -28.07
CA TYR A 167 -43.47 -53.92 -28.28
C TYR A 167 -43.99 -55.12 -27.49
N GLY A 168 -44.44 -54.91 -26.24
CA GLY A 168 -45.07 -55.92 -25.37
C GLY A 168 -46.51 -56.27 -25.77
N GLY A 169 -47.15 -55.47 -26.64
CA GLY A 169 -48.55 -55.64 -27.03
C GLY A 169 -49.54 -55.26 -25.93
N THR A 170 -49.16 -54.35 -25.03
CA THR A 170 -50.01 -53.83 -23.95
C THR A 170 -50.34 -52.36 -24.16
N ASP A 171 -51.34 -51.87 -23.44
CA ASP A 171 -51.53 -50.43 -23.27
C ASP A 171 -50.34 -49.84 -22.47
N HIS A 172 -50.00 -48.57 -22.72
CA HIS A 172 -48.96 -47.88 -21.97
C HIS A 172 -49.42 -47.51 -20.55
N ASN A 173 -50.72 -47.51 -20.24
CA ASN A 173 -51.26 -47.15 -18.92
C ASN A 173 -51.29 -48.32 -17.92
N VAL A 174 -50.86 -49.52 -18.32
CA VAL A 174 -50.79 -50.69 -17.43
C VAL A 174 -49.62 -50.57 -16.46
N ALA A 175 -49.68 -51.31 -15.35
CA ALA A 175 -48.61 -51.40 -14.38
C ALA A 175 -47.26 -51.76 -15.03
N ARG A 176 -46.18 -51.13 -14.56
CA ARG A 176 -44.80 -51.37 -15.05
C ARG A 176 -44.41 -52.85 -15.07
N ALA A 177 -44.84 -53.61 -14.07
CA ALA A 177 -44.54 -55.04 -13.95
C ALA A 177 -45.10 -55.83 -15.14
N THR A 178 -46.32 -55.50 -15.58
CA THR A 178 -46.96 -56.13 -16.74
C THR A 178 -46.27 -55.76 -18.04
N ILE A 179 -45.82 -54.50 -18.18
CA ILE A 179 -45.04 -54.07 -19.35
C ILE A 179 -43.70 -54.81 -19.39
N ALA A 180 -42.98 -54.87 -18.26
CA ALA A 180 -41.70 -55.55 -18.15
C ALA A 180 -41.81 -57.05 -18.43
N GLU A 181 -42.82 -57.73 -17.88
CA GLU A 181 -43.11 -59.15 -18.12
C GLU A 181 -43.33 -59.43 -19.61
N ARG A 182 -44.17 -58.62 -20.27
CA ARG A 182 -44.52 -58.79 -21.68
C ARG A 182 -43.35 -58.50 -22.63
N VAL A 183 -42.52 -57.50 -22.30
CA VAL A 183 -41.30 -57.18 -23.05
C VAL A 183 -40.26 -58.29 -22.87
N ALA A 184 -40.04 -58.77 -21.64
CA ALA A 184 -39.12 -59.86 -21.34
C ALA A 184 -39.51 -61.15 -22.09
N ALA A 185 -40.80 -61.52 -22.06
CA ALA A 185 -41.31 -62.69 -22.77
C ALA A 185 -41.09 -62.65 -24.29
N ARG A 186 -41.02 -61.46 -24.90
CA ARG A 186 -40.82 -61.28 -26.36
C ARG A 186 -39.37 -61.07 -26.77
N SER A 187 -38.54 -60.55 -25.87
CA SER A 187 -37.14 -60.17 -26.16
C SER A 187 -36.09 -61.12 -25.60
N GLY A 188 -36.45 -61.95 -24.62
CA GLY A 188 -35.50 -62.80 -23.89
C GLY A 188 -34.60 -62.04 -22.91
N LEU A 189 -34.86 -60.74 -22.69
CA LEU A 189 -34.17 -59.93 -21.67
C LEU A 189 -34.72 -60.22 -20.26
N ASP A 190 -33.91 -59.96 -19.25
CA ASP A 190 -34.30 -60.15 -17.85
C ASP A 190 -35.41 -59.16 -17.44
N GLN A 191 -36.53 -59.70 -16.96
CA GLN A 191 -37.68 -58.94 -16.48
C GLN A 191 -37.29 -58.01 -15.32
N ALA A 192 -36.47 -58.50 -14.38
CA ALA A 192 -36.10 -57.74 -13.19
C ALA A 192 -35.29 -56.49 -13.54
N GLN A 193 -34.40 -56.58 -14.55
CA GLN A 193 -33.63 -55.45 -15.05
C GLN A 193 -34.51 -54.39 -15.72
N ILE A 194 -35.46 -54.80 -16.56
CA ILE A 194 -36.38 -53.87 -17.25
C ILE A 194 -37.26 -53.16 -16.21
N GLU A 195 -37.87 -53.92 -15.30
CA GLU A 195 -38.73 -53.34 -14.27
C GLU A 195 -37.95 -52.42 -13.32
N GLY A 196 -36.72 -52.80 -12.94
CA GLY A 196 -35.85 -51.98 -12.12
C GLY A 196 -35.49 -50.65 -12.78
N LEU A 197 -35.20 -50.65 -14.09
CA LEU A 197 -34.94 -49.43 -14.85
C LEU A 197 -36.18 -48.54 -14.94
N MET A 198 -37.36 -49.11 -15.21
CA MET A 198 -38.63 -48.38 -15.24
C MET A 198 -38.96 -47.76 -13.88
N ARG A 199 -38.79 -48.52 -12.79
CA ARG A 199 -39.00 -48.05 -11.42
C ARG A 199 -38.08 -46.88 -11.08
N HIS A 200 -36.80 -46.98 -11.39
CA HIS A 200 -35.83 -45.91 -11.14
C HIS A 200 -36.20 -44.62 -11.91
N CYS A 201 -36.71 -44.74 -13.14
CA CYS A 201 -37.20 -43.57 -13.89
C CYS A 201 -38.47 -42.97 -13.28
N GLU A 202 -39.40 -43.79 -12.78
CA GLU A 202 -40.62 -43.31 -12.11
C GLU A 202 -40.30 -42.63 -10.77
N ASP A 203 -39.37 -43.18 -10.00
CA ASP A 203 -38.92 -42.59 -8.73
C ASP A 203 -38.22 -41.23 -8.94
N ALA A 204 -37.44 -41.13 -10.02
CA ALA A 204 -36.83 -39.86 -10.47
C ALA A 204 -37.88 -38.80 -10.82
N ILE A 205 -38.94 -39.18 -11.55
CA ILE A 205 -40.01 -38.27 -11.97
C ILE A 205 -40.87 -37.84 -10.78
N ASN A 206 -41.09 -38.71 -9.80
CA ASN A 206 -41.93 -38.45 -8.63
C ASN A 206 -41.26 -37.57 -7.55
N GLY A 207 -40.13 -36.93 -7.84
CA GLY A 207 -39.54 -35.89 -7.00
C GLY A 207 -38.35 -36.33 -6.16
N GLN A 208 -37.72 -37.48 -6.46
CA GLN A 208 -36.39 -37.76 -5.91
C GLN A 208 -35.36 -36.88 -6.64
N PRO A 209 -34.56 -36.07 -5.92
CA PRO A 209 -33.59 -35.19 -6.57
C PRO A 209 -32.53 -36.00 -7.30
N LEU A 210 -32.45 -35.86 -8.63
CA LEU A 210 -31.43 -36.53 -9.43
C LEU A 210 -30.22 -35.64 -9.66
N ALA A 211 -29.03 -36.21 -9.48
CA ALA A 211 -27.81 -35.58 -9.96
C ALA A 211 -27.77 -35.64 -11.50
N ALA A 212 -27.19 -34.62 -12.16
CA ALA A 212 -27.08 -34.57 -13.62
C ALA A 212 -26.39 -35.81 -14.23
N ARG A 213 -25.44 -36.41 -13.50
CA ARG A 213 -24.77 -37.66 -13.91
C ARG A 213 -25.72 -38.86 -13.92
N GLU A 214 -26.59 -38.96 -12.93
CA GLU A 214 -27.58 -40.04 -12.80
C GLU A 214 -28.65 -39.91 -13.88
N ALA A 215 -29.10 -38.68 -14.16
CA ALA A 215 -30.02 -38.37 -15.26
C ALA A 215 -29.49 -38.87 -16.61
N LEU A 216 -28.22 -38.56 -16.92
CA LEU A 216 -27.57 -39.02 -18.15
C LEU A 216 -27.40 -40.54 -18.19
N ALA A 217 -27.10 -41.17 -17.05
CA ALA A 217 -26.96 -42.62 -16.95
C ALA A 217 -28.30 -43.34 -17.21
N LEU A 218 -29.42 -42.81 -16.69
CA LEU A 218 -30.76 -43.36 -16.96
C LEU A 218 -31.12 -43.24 -18.44
N VAL A 219 -30.92 -42.06 -19.05
CA VAL A 219 -31.18 -41.86 -20.48
C VAL A 219 -30.31 -42.78 -21.34
N ALA A 220 -29.03 -42.98 -20.97
CA ALA A 220 -28.16 -43.90 -21.68
C ALA A 220 -28.66 -45.35 -21.60
N ARG A 221 -29.10 -45.80 -20.43
CA ARG A 221 -29.68 -47.14 -20.24
C ARG A 221 -30.99 -47.35 -21.00
N LEU A 222 -31.88 -46.34 -21.01
CA LEU A 222 -33.11 -46.38 -21.81
C LEU A 222 -32.81 -46.50 -23.30
N ARG A 223 -31.85 -45.72 -23.81
CA ARG A 223 -31.41 -45.79 -25.21
C ARG A 223 -30.77 -47.13 -25.55
N GLU A 224 -30.02 -47.72 -24.63
CA GLU A 224 -29.43 -49.04 -24.84
C GLU A 224 -30.51 -50.12 -24.91
N LEU A 225 -31.49 -50.07 -24.01
CA LEU A 225 -32.65 -50.98 -24.06
C LEU A 225 -33.42 -50.85 -25.39
N GLU A 226 -33.67 -49.62 -25.86
CA GLU A 226 -34.30 -49.38 -27.17
C GLU A 226 -33.49 -49.95 -28.34
N ARG A 227 -32.16 -49.82 -28.29
CA ARG A 227 -31.25 -50.36 -29.33
C ARG A 227 -31.28 -51.87 -29.35
N THR A 228 -31.17 -52.52 -28.19
CA THR A 228 -31.18 -53.98 -28.06
C THR A 228 -32.48 -54.58 -28.54
N LEU A 229 -33.61 -53.93 -28.25
CA LEU A 229 -34.92 -54.35 -28.71
C LEU A 229 -35.19 -53.99 -30.20
N GLY A 230 -34.30 -53.25 -30.85
CA GLY A 230 -34.49 -52.77 -32.22
C GLY A 230 -35.63 -51.77 -32.37
N ILE A 231 -36.12 -51.19 -31.27
CA ILE A 231 -37.24 -50.25 -31.25
C ILE A 231 -36.71 -48.85 -31.55
N ARG A 232 -36.14 -48.65 -32.74
CA ARG A 232 -35.76 -47.31 -33.21
C ARG A 232 -37.01 -46.52 -33.56
N MET A 233 -37.50 -45.72 -32.62
CA MET A 233 -38.50 -44.71 -32.94
C MET A 233 -37.88 -43.65 -33.88
N ARG A 234 -38.38 -43.58 -35.12
CA ARG A 234 -37.95 -42.63 -36.15
C ARG A 234 -37.87 -41.22 -35.56
N ALA A 235 -36.76 -40.53 -35.85
CA ALA A 235 -36.43 -39.17 -35.43
C ALA A 235 -37.42 -38.06 -35.88
N ARG A 236 -38.60 -38.40 -36.39
CA ARG A 236 -39.58 -37.44 -36.95
C ARG A 236 -40.29 -36.58 -35.90
N GLU A 237 -40.39 -37.02 -34.65
CA GLU A 237 -41.14 -36.28 -33.61
C GLU A 237 -40.33 -35.16 -32.93
N ILE A 238 -38.99 -35.23 -32.93
CA ILE A 238 -38.13 -34.20 -32.31
C ILE A 238 -38.29 -32.84 -33.03
N LYS A 239 -38.65 -32.85 -34.32
CA LYS A 239 -38.84 -31.63 -35.11
C LYS A 239 -40.16 -30.90 -34.83
N GLN A 240 -41.16 -31.56 -34.23
CA GLN A 240 -42.46 -30.94 -33.96
C GLN A 240 -42.53 -30.24 -32.58
N ALA A 241 -41.72 -30.64 -31.61
CA ALA A 241 -41.69 -29.99 -30.29
C ALA A 241 -40.84 -28.70 -30.25
N GLY A 242 -39.99 -28.44 -31.27
CA GLY A 242 -39.18 -27.23 -31.38
C GLY A 242 -39.77 -26.13 -32.27
N ALA A 243 -41.00 -26.30 -32.75
CA ALA A 243 -41.66 -25.38 -33.69
C ALA A 243 -43.01 -24.84 -33.18
N SER A 244 -43.26 -24.91 -31.87
CA SER A 244 -44.43 -24.33 -31.20
C SER A 244 -44.01 -23.56 -29.97
#